data_AF-A0A5D3JCY8-F1
#
_entry.id   AF-A0A5D3JCY8-F1
#
_cell.length_a   1.000
_cell.length_b   1.000
_cell.length_c   1.000
_cell.angle_alpha   90.00
_cell.angle_beta   90.00
_cell.angle_gamma   90.00
#
_symmetry.space_group_name_H-M   'P 1'
#
loop_
_entity.id
_entity.type
_entity.pdbx_description
1 polymer ?
#
loop_
_entity_poly.entity_id
_entity_poly.type
_entity_poly.pdbx_seq_one_letter_code
_entity_poly.pdbx_strand_id
1 'polypeptide(L)'
;MIEKSCDLVFCNMVCGKFIVPQTTVDGDNIYDQLKAGNLISTQTILIRAEIAKLNLFDEELMRLQDWDFVLSLLYKKIKIGYCDKVLVEQRLSTDSITNKNKLLDAYKHILKKHPEIANKGYNNKIYSLSLAEKKTIKSQIELLILKLFRKFKSKNKRLYES
;
A
#
# COMPACT_ATOMS: atom_id res chain seq x y z
N MET A 1 9.15 -17.48 11.48
CA MET A 1 8.85 -18.82 10.93
C MET A 1 7.92 -18.60 9.75
N ILE A 2 8.41 -18.70 8.51
CA ILE A 2 7.54 -18.70 7.33
C ILE A 2 6.67 -19.96 7.46
N GLU A 3 5.34 -19.84 7.49
CA GLU A 3 4.48 -21.02 7.34
C GLU A 3 4.93 -21.75 6.08
N LYS A 4 5.25 -23.05 6.17
CA LYS A 4 5.96 -23.78 5.10
C LYS A 4 5.29 -23.65 3.72
N SER A 5 4.01 -23.28 3.66
CA SER A 5 3.17 -23.07 2.48
C SER A 5 3.29 -21.70 1.78
N CYS A 6 3.84 -20.64 2.39
CA CYS A 6 3.83 -19.28 1.83
C CYS A 6 5.17 -18.86 1.22
N ASP A 7 5.15 -18.10 0.13
CA ASP A 7 6.33 -17.55 -0.54
C ASP A 7 6.75 -16.21 0.05
N LEU A 8 5.76 -15.42 0.44
CA LEU A 8 5.90 -14.12 1.11
C LEU A 8 4.93 -14.10 2.30
N VAL A 9 5.41 -13.71 3.47
CA VAL A 9 4.57 -13.41 4.64
C VAL A 9 4.86 -11.99 5.08
N PHE A 10 3.82 -11.26 5.50
CA PHE A 10 4.01 -10.00 6.21
C PHE A 10 3.26 -9.99 7.54
N CYS A 11 3.70 -9.14 8.44
CA CYS A 11 3.18 -9.01 9.80
C CYS A 11 2.74 -7.58 10.12
N ASN A 12 2.14 -7.39 11.28
CA ASN A 12 1.80 -6.07 11.78
C ASN A 12 3.03 -5.31 12.28
N MET A 13 2.92 -3.99 12.22
CA MET A 13 3.94 -3.06 12.66
C MET A 13 3.36 -1.94 13.51
N VAL A 14 4.03 -1.59 14.59
CA VAL A 14 3.76 -0.35 15.33
C VAL A 14 4.42 0.83 14.59
N CYS A 15 3.64 1.86 14.31
CA CYS A 15 4.06 3.11 13.71
C CYS A 15 3.55 4.27 14.57
N GLY A 16 4.39 4.76 15.48
CA GLY A 16 3.97 5.72 16.51
C GLY A 16 2.89 5.11 17.41
N LYS A 17 1.68 5.69 17.40
CA LYS A 17 0.53 5.21 18.19
C LYS A 17 -0.36 4.20 17.45
N PHE A 18 -0.03 3.85 16.22
CA PHE A 18 -0.89 3.04 15.35
C PHE A 18 -0.29 1.67 15.09
N ILE A 19 -1.15 0.67 14.91
CA ILE A 19 -0.79 -0.62 14.31
C ILE A 19 -1.13 -0.56 12.81
N VAL A 20 -0.17 -0.93 11.98
CA VAL A 20 -0.27 -0.97 10.52
C VAL A 20 -0.16 -2.43 10.06
N PRO A 21 -0.98 -2.89 9.09
CA PRO A 21 -2.07 -2.17 8.42
C PRO A 21 -3.22 -1.79 9.34
N GLN A 22 -3.80 -0.61 9.12
CA GLN A 22 -4.90 -0.11 9.93
C GLN A 22 -6.30 -0.54 9.40
N THR A 23 -6.36 -1.67 8.71
CA THR A 23 -7.54 -2.32 8.15
C THR A 23 -7.41 -3.80 8.41
N THR A 24 -8.53 -4.51 8.54
CA THR A 24 -8.52 -5.97 8.64
C THR A 24 -7.92 -6.56 7.37
N VAL A 25 -6.91 -7.43 7.54
CA VAL A 25 -6.34 -8.22 6.45
C VAL A 25 -7.12 -9.53 6.38
N ASP A 26 -7.70 -9.79 5.22
CA ASP A 26 -8.43 -11.01 4.93
C ASP A 26 -7.53 -11.92 4.08
N GLY A 27 -7.14 -13.07 4.64
CA GLY A 27 -6.23 -14.02 3.99
C GLY A 27 -6.78 -14.54 2.65
N ASP A 28 -8.10 -14.67 2.52
CA ASP A 28 -8.74 -15.17 1.30
C ASP A 28 -8.78 -14.10 0.20
N ASN A 29 -8.76 -12.81 0.59
CA ASN A 29 -8.85 -11.66 -0.32
C ASN A 29 -7.57 -10.82 -0.39
N ILE A 30 -6.45 -11.34 0.12
CA ILE A 30 -5.21 -10.60 0.35
C ILE A 30 -4.65 -9.94 -0.93
N TYR A 31 -4.78 -10.60 -2.08
CA TYR A 31 -4.32 -10.07 -3.37
C TYR A 31 -5.10 -8.83 -3.80
N ASP A 32 -6.42 -8.85 -3.64
CA ASP A 32 -7.26 -7.71 -4.00
C ASP A 32 -7.09 -6.57 -3.01
N GLN A 33 -6.88 -6.88 -1.73
CA GLN A 33 -6.54 -5.88 -0.73
C GLN A 33 -5.19 -5.20 -1.02
N LEU A 34 -4.16 -5.97 -1.40
CA LEU A 34 -2.85 -5.44 -1.80
C LEU A 34 -2.93 -4.60 -3.10
N LYS A 35 -3.84 -4.92 -4.03
CA LYS A 35 -4.10 -4.04 -5.19
C LYS A 35 -4.84 -2.76 -4.80
N ALA A 36 -5.70 -2.82 -3.78
CA ALA A 36 -6.51 -1.68 -3.34
C ALA A 36 -5.72 -0.63 -2.53
N GLY A 37 -4.57 -0.99 -1.99
CA GLY A 37 -3.66 -0.06 -1.31
C GLY A 37 -2.48 -0.75 -0.65
N ASN A 38 -1.50 0.06 -0.22
CA ASN A 38 -0.34 -0.45 0.49
C ASN A 38 -0.73 -0.90 1.92
N LEU A 39 -0.59 -2.20 2.20
CA LEU A 39 -0.82 -2.82 3.51
C LEU A 39 0.48 -3.21 4.24
N ILE A 40 1.62 -3.01 3.59
CA ILE A 40 2.90 -3.62 3.94
C ILE A 40 3.98 -2.56 4.08
N SER A 41 5.05 -2.92 4.78
CA SER A 41 6.31 -2.17 4.76
C SER A 41 7.48 -3.10 4.52
N THR A 42 8.60 -2.62 3.97
CA THR A 42 9.78 -3.45 3.68
C THR A 42 10.20 -4.30 4.90
N GLN A 43 10.24 -3.67 6.07
CA GLN A 43 10.60 -4.28 7.36
C GLN A 43 9.59 -5.31 7.88
N THR A 44 8.36 -5.36 7.35
CA THR A 44 7.35 -6.35 7.75
C THR A 44 7.40 -7.61 6.89
N ILE A 45 8.14 -7.61 5.78
CA ILE A 45 8.15 -8.69 4.78
C ILE A 45 9.21 -9.74 5.14
N LEU A 46 8.79 -10.99 5.11
CA LEU A 46 9.67 -12.15 5.07
C LEU A 46 9.35 -12.96 3.81
N ILE A 47 10.33 -13.15 2.94
CA ILE A 47 10.15 -13.73 1.61
C ILE A 47 11.27 -14.72 1.29
N ARG A 48 10.96 -15.77 0.52
CA ARG A 48 11.98 -16.68 -0.01
C ARG A 48 12.90 -15.94 -0.99
N ALA A 49 14.20 -16.20 -0.92
CA ALA A 49 15.20 -15.46 -1.70
C ALA A 49 15.02 -15.64 -3.22
N GLU A 50 14.68 -16.85 -3.67
CA GLU A 50 14.40 -17.15 -5.07
C GLU A 50 13.17 -16.40 -5.61
N ILE A 51 12.18 -16.14 -4.76
CA ILE A 51 10.97 -15.37 -5.12
C ILE A 51 11.30 -13.88 -5.19
N ALA A 52 12.06 -13.35 -4.23
CA ALA A 52 12.51 -11.95 -4.25
C ALA A 52 13.34 -11.63 -5.49
N LYS A 53 14.14 -12.58 -5.99
CA LYS A 53 14.96 -12.43 -7.19
C LYS A 53 14.15 -12.38 -8.49
N LEU A 54 12.86 -12.72 -8.48
CA LEU A 54 12.00 -12.61 -9.66
C LEU A 54 11.72 -11.16 -10.05
N ASN A 55 11.77 -10.23 -9.10
CA ASN A 55 11.61 -8.80 -9.35
C ASN A 55 12.28 -7.99 -8.23
N LEU A 56 13.34 -7.24 -8.56
CA LEU A 56 14.04 -6.39 -7.60
C LEU A 56 13.29 -5.07 -7.34
N PHE A 57 13.73 -4.33 -6.32
CA PHE A 57 13.21 -2.99 -6.06
C PHE A 57 13.51 -2.05 -7.22
N ASP A 58 12.56 -1.15 -7.48
CA ASP A 58 12.71 -0.08 -8.43
C ASP A 58 13.47 1.09 -7.79
N GLU A 59 14.72 1.29 -8.20
CA GLU A 59 15.60 2.32 -7.64
C GLU A 59 15.18 3.74 -8.01
N GLU A 60 14.32 3.94 -9.01
CA GLU A 60 13.78 5.26 -9.35
C GLU A 60 12.62 5.65 -8.43
N LEU A 61 11.95 4.67 -7.83
CA LEU A 61 10.81 4.90 -6.95
C LEU A 61 11.28 5.23 -5.53
N MET A 62 11.29 6.51 -5.16
CA MET A 62 11.74 6.91 -3.81
C MET A 62 10.72 6.67 -2.69
N ARG A 63 9.47 6.35 -2.98
CA ARG A 63 8.42 6.16 -1.95
C ARG A 63 7.43 5.10 -2.42
N LEU A 64 6.96 4.24 -1.51
CA LEU A 64 6.12 3.06 -1.81
C LEU A 64 6.85 1.94 -2.57
N GLN A 65 8.16 1.80 -2.35
CA GLN A 65 8.99 0.72 -2.92
C GLN A 65 8.50 -0.68 -2.52
N ASP A 66 8.11 -0.81 -1.25
CA ASP A 66 7.49 -2.00 -0.67
C ASP A 66 6.24 -2.44 -1.45
N TRP A 67 5.38 -1.48 -1.75
CA TRP A 67 4.14 -1.75 -2.45
C TRP A 67 4.39 -2.11 -3.92
N ASP A 68 5.24 -1.36 -4.62
CA ASP A 68 5.64 -1.67 -5.99
C ASP A 68 6.26 -3.08 -6.11
N PHE A 69 7.19 -3.41 -5.22
CA PHE A 69 7.82 -4.71 -5.16
C PHE A 69 6.80 -5.83 -5.04
N VAL A 70 5.83 -5.70 -4.13
CA VAL A 70 4.79 -6.73 -3.97
C VAL A 70 3.81 -6.77 -5.14
N LEU A 71 3.39 -5.62 -5.68
CA LEU A 71 2.53 -5.56 -6.87
C LEU A 71 3.16 -6.32 -8.05
N SER A 72 4.45 -6.10 -8.32
CA SER A 72 5.19 -6.83 -9.35
C SER A 72 5.21 -8.35 -9.11
N LEU A 73 5.30 -8.79 -7.86
CA LEU A 73 5.27 -10.21 -7.50
C LEU A 73 3.86 -10.82 -7.60
N LEU A 74 2.78 -10.05 -7.43
CA LEU A 74 1.41 -10.56 -7.57
C LEU A 74 1.17 -11.20 -8.94
N TYR A 75 1.79 -10.66 -9.99
CA TYR A 75 1.72 -11.21 -11.35
C TYR A 75 2.34 -12.60 -11.50
N LYS A 76 3.22 -12.99 -10.57
CA LYS A 76 3.87 -14.30 -10.55
C LYS A 76 3.06 -15.35 -9.80
N LYS A 77 1.87 -15.01 -9.30
CA LYS A 77 0.96 -15.91 -8.54
C LYS A 77 1.64 -16.56 -7.33
N ILE A 78 2.55 -15.83 -6.68
CA ILE A 78 3.22 -16.27 -5.44
C ILE A 78 2.19 -16.44 -4.33
N LYS A 79 2.41 -17.36 -3.39
CA LYS A 79 1.53 -17.55 -2.22
C LYS A 79 1.85 -16.52 -1.13
N ILE A 80 0.86 -15.71 -0.77
CA ILE A 80 1.03 -14.66 0.24
C ILE A 80 0.29 -15.04 1.52
N GLY A 81 1.00 -14.95 2.65
CA GLY A 81 0.43 -15.11 3.98
C GLY A 81 0.46 -13.80 4.77
N TYR A 82 -0.40 -13.73 5.78
CA TYR A 82 -0.43 -12.64 6.75
C TYR A 82 -0.32 -13.21 8.17
N CYS A 83 0.60 -12.64 8.95
CA CYS A 83 0.78 -12.96 10.34
C CYS A 83 0.17 -11.85 11.19
N ASP A 84 -0.97 -12.10 11.82
CA ASP A 84 -1.66 -11.14 12.69
C ASP A 84 -0.98 -10.99 14.05
N LYS A 85 0.31 -10.64 14.03
CA LYS A 85 1.15 -10.37 15.18
C LYS A 85 1.97 -9.12 14.90
N VAL A 86 2.10 -8.28 15.91
CA VAL A 86 3.03 -7.15 15.87
C VAL A 86 4.44 -7.70 16.08
N LEU A 87 5.25 -7.69 15.02
CA LEU A 87 6.63 -8.18 15.07
C LEU A 87 7.66 -7.10 14.71
N VAL A 88 7.19 -5.89 14.39
CA VAL A 88 8.03 -4.76 14.01
C VAL A 88 7.59 -3.50 14.73
N GLU A 89 8.55 -2.71 15.18
CA GLU A 89 8.35 -1.37 15.70
C GLU A 89 9.12 -0.37 14.84
N GLN A 90 8.41 0.54 14.18
CA GLN A 90 9.01 1.60 13.39
C GLN A 90 9.27 2.83 14.25
N ARG A 91 10.54 3.24 14.31
CA ARG A 91 10.93 4.52 14.88
C ARG A 91 10.77 5.64 13.85
N LEU A 92 9.93 6.62 14.16
CA LEU A 92 9.67 7.76 13.29
C LEU A 92 10.76 8.82 13.47
N SER A 93 11.38 9.22 12.36
CA SER A 93 12.30 10.36 12.28
C SER A 93 11.73 11.43 11.36
N THR A 94 11.97 12.71 11.70
CA THR A 94 11.63 13.86 10.86
C THR A 94 12.27 13.78 9.49
N ASP A 95 13.43 13.13 9.39
CA ASP A 95 14.20 12.94 8.16
C ASP A 95 13.75 11.78 7.28
N SER A 96 12.61 11.15 7.58
CA SER A 96 12.11 10.01 6.82
C SER A 96 11.87 10.32 5.34
N ILE A 97 12.13 9.32 4.50
CA ILE A 97 11.87 9.34 3.05
C ILE A 97 10.43 9.77 2.73
N THR A 98 9.47 9.33 3.55
CA THR A 98 8.05 9.65 3.43
C THR A 98 7.76 11.15 3.54
N ASN A 99 8.54 11.88 4.34
CA ASN A 99 8.40 13.32 4.50
C ASN A 99 9.04 14.10 3.35
N LYS A 100 10.13 13.58 2.79
CA LYS A 100 10.91 14.25 1.73
C LYS A 100 10.31 14.09 0.33
N ASN A 101 9.62 12.98 0.08
CA ASN A 101 9.12 12.63 -1.26
C ASN A 101 7.60 12.77 -1.39
N LYS A 102 7.15 13.42 -2.47
CA LYS A 102 5.72 13.66 -2.73
C LYS A 102 5.01 12.35 -3.07
N LEU A 103 3.94 12.07 -2.34
CA LEU A 103 3.10 10.88 -2.56
C LEU A 103 2.50 10.84 -3.98
N LEU A 104 2.21 12.00 -4.57
CA LEU A 104 1.65 12.08 -5.92
C LEU A 104 2.63 11.56 -6.98
N ASP A 105 3.93 11.83 -6.82
CA ASP A 105 4.96 11.39 -7.77
C ASP A 105 5.15 9.87 -7.68
N ALA A 106 5.13 9.31 -6.47
CA ALA A 106 5.11 7.86 -6.27
C ALA A 106 3.91 7.18 -6.93
N TYR A 107 2.71 7.75 -6.76
CA TYR A 107 1.51 7.24 -7.42
C TYR A 107 1.57 7.38 -8.95
N LYS A 108 2.19 8.44 -9.47
CA LYS A 108 2.40 8.60 -10.93
C LYS A 108 3.25 7.45 -11.48
N HIS A 109 4.33 7.11 -10.78
CA HIS A 109 5.22 5.99 -11.15
C HIS A 109 4.48 4.65 -11.06
N ILE A 110 3.86 4.37 -9.92
CA ILE A 110 3.14 3.11 -9.67
C ILE A 110 2.00 2.92 -10.67
N LEU A 111 1.17 3.93 -10.93
CA LEU A 111 0.05 3.80 -11.87
C LEU A 111 0.47 3.72 -13.33
N LYS A 112 1.67 4.22 -13.67
CA LYS A 112 2.27 3.99 -14.99
C LYS A 112 2.70 2.53 -15.14
N LYS A 113 3.28 1.94 -14.09
CA LYS A 113 3.80 0.56 -14.08
C LYS A 113 2.70 -0.50 -13.90
N HIS A 114 1.67 -0.19 -13.11
CA HIS A 114 0.55 -1.06 -12.72
C HIS A 114 -0.80 -0.37 -13.01
N PRO A 115 -1.15 -0.11 -14.28
CA PRO A 115 -2.35 0.67 -14.64
C PRO A 115 -3.68 0.02 -14.20
N GLU A 116 -3.71 -1.31 -14.05
CA GLU A 116 -4.88 -2.09 -13.65
C GLU A 116 -5.34 -1.81 -12.20
N ILE A 117 -4.48 -1.25 -11.35
CA ILE A 117 -4.86 -0.90 -9.97
C ILE A 117 -5.54 0.47 -9.87
N ALA A 118 -5.61 1.25 -10.97
CA ALA A 118 -6.07 2.64 -10.96
C ALA A 118 -7.49 2.84 -10.39
N ASN A 119 -8.34 1.80 -10.48
CA ASN A 119 -9.70 1.80 -9.95
C ASN A 119 -9.87 0.85 -8.74
N LYS A 120 -8.79 0.29 -8.22
CA LYS A 120 -8.80 -0.61 -7.07
C LYS A 120 -8.62 0.21 -5.80
N GLY A 121 -9.67 0.31 -4.99
CA GLY A 121 -9.62 1.13 -3.77
C GLY A 121 -9.73 2.64 -4.03
N TYR A 122 -10.22 3.35 -3.02
CA TYR A 122 -10.53 4.79 -3.15
C TYR A 122 -9.27 5.65 -3.29
N ASN A 123 -8.14 5.28 -2.67
CA ASN A 123 -6.89 6.04 -2.79
C ASN A 123 -6.36 5.97 -4.22
N ASN A 124 -6.26 4.79 -4.82
CA ASN A 124 -5.78 4.63 -6.19
C ASN A 124 -6.68 5.41 -7.17
N LYS A 125 -8.00 5.35 -6.95
CA LYS A 125 -8.96 6.14 -7.72
C LYS A 125 -8.76 7.65 -7.57
N ILE A 126 -8.55 8.13 -6.35
CA ILE A 126 -8.25 9.55 -6.09
C ILE A 126 -6.99 9.98 -6.84
N TYR A 127 -5.91 9.19 -6.78
CA TYR A 127 -4.64 9.53 -7.43
C TYR A 127 -4.71 9.41 -8.95
N SER A 128 -5.38 8.39 -9.50
CA SER A 128 -5.59 8.26 -10.95
C SER A 128 -6.38 9.42 -11.51
N LEU A 129 -7.49 9.81 -10.85
CA LEU A 129 -8.26 11.01 -11.19
C LEU A 129 -7.46 12.31 -10.99
N SER A 130 -6.55 12.35 -10.02
CA SER A 130 -5.70 13.52 -9.77
C SER A 130 -4.64 13.71 -10.86
N LEU A 131 -4.13 12.61 -11.42
CA LEU A 131 -3.08 12.57 -12.45
C LEU A 131 -3.60 12.64 -13.89
N ALA A 132 -4.91 12.44 -14.12
CA ALA A 132 -5.50 12.52 -15.44
C ALA A 132 -5.27 13.90 -16.10
N GLU A 133 -4.74 13.90 -17.33
CA GLU A 133 -4.42 15.10 -18.11
C GLU A 133 -5.67 15.94 -18.42
N LYS A 134 -6.81 15.28 -18.70
CA LYS A 134 -8.10 15.93 -18.96
C LYS A 134 -9.14 15.43 -17.96
N LYS A 135 -9.77 16.35 -17.24
CA LYS A 135 -10.79 16.03 -16.21
C LYS A 135 -12.15 16.56 -16.63
N THR A 136 -13.08 15.65 -16.83
CA THR A 136 -14.49 16.00 -17.06
C THR A 136 -15.11 16.54 -15.77
N ILE A 137 -16.22 17.28 -15.88
CA ILE A 137 -16.98 17.75 -14.71
C ILE A 137 -17.36 16.55 -13.81
N LYS A 138 -17.78 15.43 -14.42
CA LYS A 138 -18.09 14.18 -13.71
C LYS A 138 -16.90 13.68 -12.88
N SER A 139 -15.69 13.65 -13.45
CA SER A 139 -14.52 13.15 -12.74
C SER A 139 -14.04 14.10 -11.63
N GLN A 140 -14.26 15.41 -11.80
CA GLN A 140 -14.01 16.40 -10.75
C GLN A 140 -14.96 16.25 -9.57
N ILE A 141 -16.26 16.03 -9.84
CA ILE A 141 -17.27 15.74 -8.81
C ILE A 141 -16.92 14.44 -8.08
N GLU A 142 -16.60 13.37 -8.81
CA GLU A 142 -16.20 12.09 -8.24
C GLU A 142 -14.96 12.25 -7.33
N LEU A 143 -13.94 12.96 -7.80
CA LEU A 143 -12.73 13.25 -7.01
C LEU A 143 -13.06 14.01 -5.73
N LEU A 144 -13.99 14.98 -5.78
CA LEU A 144 -14.42 15.74 -4.62
C LEU A 144 -15.14 14.85 -3.60
N ILE A 145 -16.07 14.01 -4.05
CA ILE A 145 -16.80 13.05 -3.22
C ILE A 145 -15.81 12.08 -2.54
N LEU A 146 -14.88 11.51 -3.31
CA LEU A 146 -13.88 10.57 -2.77
C LEU A 146 -12.96 11.25 -1.74
N LYS A 147 -12.54 12.50 -1.99
CA LYS A 147 -11.73 13.27 -1.03
C LYS A 147 -12.51 13.56 0.26
N LEU A 148 -13.80 13.89 0.16
CA LEU A 148 -14.67 14.09 1.32
C LEU A 148 -14.81 12.78 2.10
N PHE A 149 -15.15 11.68 1.43
CA PHE A 149 -15.26 10.36 2.06
C PHE A 149 -13.97 9.97 2.80
N ARG A 150 -12.80 10.17 2.17
CA ARG A 150 -11.49 9.93 2.81
C ARG A 150 -11.29 10.77 4.08
N LYS A 151 -11.70 12.05 4.05
CA LYS A 151 -11.61 12.95 5.21
C LYS A 151 -12.52 12.49 6.35
N PHE A 152 -13.75 12.07 6.04
CA PHE A 152 -14.69 11.50 7.02
C PHE A 152 -14.15 10.21 7.64
N LYS A 153 -13.65 9.27 6.82
CA LYS A 153 -13.06 8.02 7.31
C LYS A 153 -11.84 8.26 8.24
N SER A 154 -10.99 9.24 7.89
CA SER A 154 -9.86 9.63 8.73
C SER A 154 -10.28 10.29 10.06
N LYS A 155 -11.40 11.03 10.09
CA LYS A 155 -11.92 11.64 11.32
C LYS A 155 -12.54 10.59 12.24
N ASN A 156 -13.38 9.70 11.69
CA ASN A 156 -13.99 8.63 12.48
C ASN A 156 -12.95 7.73 13.12
N LYS A 157 -11.83 7.45 12.42
CA LYS A 157 -10.73 6.69 13.00
C LYS A 157 -10.17 7.32 14.30
N ARG A 158 -10.04 8.65 14.34
CA ARG A 158 -9.53 9.37 15.52
C ARG A 158 -10.54 9.44 16.68
N LEU A 159 -11.84 9.26 16.41
CA LEU A 159 -12.90 9.35 17.42
C LEU A 159 -13.09 8.06 18.24
N TYR A 160 -12.60 6.92 17.74
CA TYR A 160 -12.60 5.65 18.48
C TYR A 160 -11.29 5.39 19.23
N GLU A 161 -10.39 6.39 19.26
CA GLU A 161 -9.05 6.31 19.85
C GLU A 161 -8.87 7.34 21.00
N SER A 162 -9.96 7.96 21.47
CA SER A 162 -10.04 8.88 22.62
C SER A 162 -10.93 8.31 23.70
#